data_AF-A0A356B2H7-F1
#
_entry.id   AF-A0A356B2H7-F1
#
_cell.length_a   1.000
_cell.length_b   1.000
_cell.length_c   1.000
_cell.angle_alpha   90.00
_cell.angle_beta   90.00
_cell.angle_gamma   90.00
#
_symmetry.space_group_name_H-M   'P 1'
#
loop_
_entity.id
_entity.type
_entity.pdbx_description
1 polymer ?
#
loop_
_entity_poly.entity_id
_entity_poly.type
_entity_poly.pdbx_seq_one_letter_code
_entity_poly.pdbx_strand_id
1 'polypeptide(L)' 'GYFDGSVPMDFWRLLALYISSNTLSSIPWAIPFGQEEINVMQNQAREVLTWYDHMQNPVPTWYIK' A
#
# COMPACT_ATOMS: atom_id res chain seq x y z
N GLY A 1 -5.91 -21.56 -3.06
CA GLY A 1 -5.23 -20.27 -2.86
C GLY A 1 -4.21 -20.42 -1.75
N TYR A 2 -3.49 -19.37 -1.38
CA TYR A 2 -2.67 -19.39 -0.15
C TYR A 2 -3.58 -19.42 1.09
N PHE A 3 -3.05 -19.93 2.21
CA PHE A 3 -3.67 -19.90 3.55
C PHE A 3 -5.07 -20.55 3.67
N ASP A 4 -5.52 -21.31 2.68
CA ASP A 4 -6.84 -21.97 2.66
C ASP A 4 -8.02 -21.04 3.04
N GLY A 5 -7.91 -19.76 2.68
CA GLY A 5 -8.92 -18.73 3.02
C GLY A 5 -8.80 -18.14 4.43
N SER A 6 -7.92 -18.67 5.27
CA SER A 6 -7.66 -18.24 6.64
C SER A 6 -6.33 -17.48 6.74
N VAL A 7 -6.28 -16.27 6.19
CA VAL A 7 -5.05 -15.46 6.16
C VAL A 7 -4.71 -14.95 7.57
N PRO A 8 -3.50 -15.26 8.11
CA PRO A 8 -3.10 -14.81 9.44
C PRO A 8 -3.01 -13.28 9.56
N MET A 9 -3.33 -12.73 10.72
CA MET A 9 -3.23 -11.28 10.96
C MET A 9 -1.78 -10.76 10.80
N ASP A 10 -0.78 -11.57 11.13
CA ASP A 10 0.63 -11.17 10.98
C ASP A 10 1.03 -11.03 9.51
N PHE A 11 0.42 -11.81 8.61
CA PHE A 11 0.60 -11.60 7.18
C PHE A 11 0.07 -10.22 6.76
N TRP A 12 -1.11 -9.83 7.21
CA TRP A 12 -1.70 -8.52 6.90
C TRP A 12 -0.86 -7.35 7.41
N ARG A 13 -0.37 -7.45 8.66
CA ARG A 13 0.52 -6.44 9.26
C ARG A 13 1.82 -6.31 8.49
N LEU A 14 2.43 -7.44 8.11
CA LEU A 14 3.64 -7.44 7.30
C LEU A 14 3.35 -6.85 5.92
N LEU A 15 2.29 -7.28 5.25
CA LEU A 15 1.92 -6.77 3.94
C LEU A 15 1.70 -5.24 3.96
N ALA A 16 1.00 -4.72 4.96
CA ALA A 16 0.80 -3.29 5.17
C ALA A 16 2.14 -2.55 5.33
N LEU A 17 3.08 -3.11 6.10
CA LEU A 17 4.43 -2.56 6.26
C LEU A 17 5.20 -2.53 4.93
N TYR A 18 5.22 -3.65 4.19
CA TYR A 18 5.93 -3.76 2.92
C TYR A 18 5.37 -2.79 1.88
N ILE A 19 4.04 -2.70 1.75
CA ILE A 19 3.39 -1.77 0.83
C ILE A 19 3.67 -0.33 1.24
N SER A 20 3.53 0.01 2.52
CA SER A 20 3.83 1.37 3.01
C SER A 20 5.28 1.78 2.72
N SER A 21 6.24 0.89 2.97
CA SER A 21 7.65 1.11 2.69
C SER A 21 7.91 1.31 1.21
N ASN A 22 7.30 0.48 0.35
CA ASN A 22 7.42 0.61 -1.09
C ASN A 22 6.83 1.94 -1.58
N THR A 23 5.59 2.25 -1.19
CA THR A 23 4.89 3.49 -1.55
C THR A 23 5.68 4.73 -1.16
N LEU A 24 6.23 4.76 0.07
CA LEU A 24 7.06 5.88 0.53
C LEU A 24 8.34 6.01 -0.30
N SER A 25 8.95 4.89 -0.68
CA SER A 25 10.21 4.86 -1.44
C SER A 25 10.02 5.18 -2.93
N SER A 26 8.83 4.94 -3.50
CA SER A 26 8.52 5.22 -4.90
C SER A 26 8.48 6.73 -5.21
N ILE A 27 8.10 7.58 -4.25
CA ILE A 27 8.04 9.03 -4.46
C ILE A 27 9.44 9.63 -4.74
N PRO A 28 10.47 9.44 -3.90
CA PRO A 28 11.81 9.95 -4.20
C PRO A 28 12.42 9.27 -5.43
N TRP A 29 12.08 8.01 -5.70
CA TRP A 29 12.51 7.33 -6.92
C TRP A 29 11.98 8.00 -8.20
N ALA A 30 10.80 8.63 -8.15
CA ALA A 30 10.21 9.34 -9.30
C ALA A 30 10.87 10.69 -9.61
N ILE A 31 11.66 11.26 -8.69
CA ILE A 31 12.32 12.57 -8.87
C ILE A 31 13.10 12.69 -10.20
N PRO A 32 14.02 11.76 -10.55
CA PRO A 32 14.77 11.85 -11.81
C PRO A 32 13.91 11.68 -13.07
N PHE A 33 12.67 11.20 -12.95
CA PHE A 33 11.76 10.99 -14.07
C PHE A 33 10.79 12.16 -14.32
N GLY A 34 10.79 13.15 -13.43
CA GLY A 34 10.05 14.40 -13.60
C GLY A 34 8.69 14.44 -12.88
N GLN A 35 8.04 15.61 -12.97
CA GLN A 35 6.86 15.91 -12.15
C GLN A 35 5.65 15.02 -12.43
N GLU A 36 5.49 14.54 -13.66
CA GLU A 36 4.40 13.64 -14.03
C GLU A 36 4.48 12.34 -13.24
N GLU A 37 5.64 11.70 -13.19
CA GLU A 37 5.87 10.48 -12.41
C GLU A 37 5.73 10.73 -10.90
N ILE A 38 6.19 11.88 -10.40
CA ILE A 38 5.98 12.26 -8.99
C ILE A 38 4.48 12.31 -8.67
N ASN A 39 3.68 12.93 -9.55
CA ASN A 39 2.23 13.03 -9.36
C ASN A 39 1.57 11.65 -9.38
N VAL A 40 2.01 10.76 -10.28
CA VAL A 40 1.55 9.37 -10.34
C VAL A 40 1.85 8.64 -9.03
N MET A 41 3.07 8.74 -8.50
CA MET A 41 3.42 8.08 -7.24
C MET A 41 2.67 8.66 -6.03
N GLN A 42 2.44 9.97 -6.00
CA GLN A 42 1.62 10.60 -4.96
C GLN A 42 0.15 10.15 -5.03
N ASN A 43 -0.41 10.01 -6.23
CA ASN A 43 -1.78 9.51 -6.41
C ASN A 43 -1.90 8.07 -5.90
N GLN A 44 -0.97 7.19 -6.29
CA GLN A 44 -0.93 5.81 -5.79
C GLN A 44 -0.79 5.76 -4.26
N ALA A 45 0.02 6.66 -3.66
CA ALA A 45 0.15 6.73 -2.21
C ALA A 45 -1.15 7.10 -1.50
N ARG A 46 -1.96 8.02 -2.06
CA ARG A 46 -3.28 8.38 -1.51
C ARG A 46 -4.28 7.23 -1.61
N GLU A 47 -4.24 6.46 -2.70
CA GLU A 47 -5.08 5.27 -2.86
C GLU A 47 -4.73 4.20 -1.83
N VAL A 48 -3.44 3.88 -1.68
CA VAL A 48 -2.94 2.94 -0.66
C VAL A 48 -3.38 3.38 0.74
N LEU A 49 -3.22 4.66 1.08
CA LEU A 49 -3.69 5.17 2.38
C LEU A 49 -5.20 4.96 2.58
N THR A 50 -6.00 5.17 1.55
CA THR A 50 -7.44 4.92 1.59
C THR A 50 -7.76 3.44 1.76
N TRP A 51 -7.00 2.55 1.11
CA TRP A 51 -7.20 1.10 1.24
C TRP A 51 -6.94 0.61 2.66
N TYR A 52 -5.97 1.18 3.37
CA TYR A 52 -5.63 0.77 4.74
C TYR A 52 -6.31 1.61 5.83
N ASP A 53 -7.39 2.32 5.48
CA ASP A 53 -8.12 3.21 6.40
C ASP A 53 -7.15 4.17 7.14
N HIS A 54 -6.36 4.90 6.37
CA HIS A 54 -5.29 5.76 6.88
C HIS A 54 -4.31 5.04 7.83
N MET A 55 -4.01 3.77 7.52
CA MET A 55 -3.17 2.86 8.31
C MET A 55 -3.75 2.48 9.68
N GLN A 56 -5.05 2.68 9.91
CA GLN A 56 -5.75 2.21 11.10
C GLN A 56 -6.17 0.73 10.98
N ASN A 57 -6.25 0.19 9.76
CA ASN A 57 -6.59 -1.20 9.51
C ASN A 57 -5.54 -1.87 8.61
N PRO A 58 -4.85 -2.95 9.06
CA PRO A 58 -3.87 -3.66 8.24
C PRO A 58 -4.52 -4.55 7.16
N VAL A 59 -5.84 -4.75 7.18
CA VAL A 59 -6.57 -5.46 6.13
C VAL A 59 -7.11 -4.42 5.15
N PRO A 60 -6.75 -4.49 3.85
CA PRO A 60 -7.26 -3.54 2.86
C PRO A 60 -8.79 -3.56 2.76
N THR A 61 -9.39 -2.39 2.63
CA THR A 61 -10.86 -2.21 2.53
C THR A 61 -11.47 -2.94 1.32
N TRP A 62 -10.70 -3.15 0.26
CA TRP A 62 -11.15 -3.91 -0.91
C TRP A 62 -11.14 -5.44 -0.71
N TYR A 63 -10.46 -5.95 0.33
CA TYR A 63 -10.37 -7.39 0.61
C TYR A 63 -11.62 -7.92 1.30
N ILE A 64 -12.25 -7.11 2.14
CA ILE A 64 -13.51 -7.45 2.81
C ILE A 64 -14.66 -7.02 1.88
N LYS A 65 -15.18 -7.97 1.11
CA LYS A 65 -16.44 -7.83 0.36
C LYS A 65 -17.53 -8.64 1.06
#